data_AF-A0A1B6AG82-F1
#
_entry.id   AF-A0A1B6AG82-F1
#
_cell.length_a   1.000
_cell.length_b   1.000
_cell.length_c   1.000
_cell.angle_alpha   90.00
_cell.angle_beta   90.00
_cell.angle_gamma   90.00
#
_symmetry.space_group_name_H-M   'P 1'
#
loop_
_entity.id
_entity.type
_entity.pdbx_description
1 polymer ?
#
loop_
_entity_poly.entity_id
_entity_poly.type
_entity_poly.pdbx_seq_one_letter_code
_entity_poly.pdbx_strand_id
1 'polypeptide(L)' 'MEAARQLRERPGEWAVVRRTETSDQAGAAAQAIRDGRLRAYRPTGAFEATARTVVGEHRVYARYVGGER' A
#
# COMPACT_ATOMS: atom_id res chain seq x y z
N MET A 1 5.84 -6.51 9.60
CA MET A 1 4.75 -5.56 9.29
C MET A 1 3.47 -6.36 9.11
N GLU A 2 2.49 -6.12 9.97
CA GLU A 2 1.25 -6.93 10.04
C GLU A 2 0.30 -6.66 8.86
N ALA A 3 0.28 -5.43 8.36
CA ALA A 3 -0.61 -5.00 7.27
C ALA A 3 -0.46 -5.83 5.99
N ALA A 4 0.76 -6.19 5.58
CA ALA A 4 0.97 -6.99 4.38
C ALA A 4 0.46 -8.44 4.51
N ARG A 5 0.43 -8.98 5.74
CA ARG A 5 -0.12 -10.32 6.02
C ARG A 5 -1.65 -10.29 5.94
N GLN A 6 -2.28 -9.31 6.58
CA GLN A 6 -3.73 -9.13 6.53
C GLN A 6 -4.24 -8.92 5.10
N LEU A 7 -3.49 -8.18 4.27
CA LEU A 7 -3.82 -8.01 2.85
C LEU A 7 -3.75 -9.32 2.04
N ARG A 8 -2.84 -10.23 2.39
CA ARG A 8 -2.77 -11.56 1.76
C ARG A 8 -3.90 -12.48 2.23
N GLU A 9 -4.37 -12.31 3.45
CA GLU A 9 -5.55 -13.02 3.98
C GLU A 9 -6.86 -12.51 3.34
N ARG A 10 -6.84 -11.30 2.76
CA ARG A 10 -7.98 -10.67 2.07
C ARG A 10 -7.56 -10.10 0.71
N PRO A 11 -7.28 -10.95 -0.29
CA PRO A 11 -6.89 -10.50 -1.62
C PRO A 11 -7.99 -9.60 -2.22
N GLY A 12 -7.58 -8.51 -2.88
CA GLY A 12 -8.46 -7.54 -3.53
C GLY A 12 -9.04 -6.45 -2.62
N GLU A 13 -8.97 -6.60 -1.30
CA GLU A 13 -9.48 -5.61 -0.34
C GLU A 13 -8.46 -4.50 -0.07
N TRP A 14 -8.93 -3.24 -0.10
CA TRP A 14 -8.11 -2.08 0.22
C TRP A 14 -8.05 -1.87 1.74
N ALA A 15 -6.84 -1.90 2.30
CA ALA A 15 -6.61 -1.56 3.71
C ALA A 15 -5.64 -0.40 3.85
N VAL A 16 -5.82 0.41 4.90
CA VAL A 16 -4.87 1.48 5.24
C VAL A 16 -3.61 0.84 5.81
N VAL A 17 -2.50 0.96 5.09
CA VAL A 17 -1.21 0.40 5.49
C VAL A 17 -0.30 1.40 6.17
N ARG A 18 -0.51 2.70 5.92
CA ARG A 18 0.26 3.78 6.51
C ARG A 18 -0.56 5.07 6.55
N ARG A 19 -0.34 5.88 7.58
CA ARG A 19 -0.80 7.27 7.65
C ARG A 19 0.43 8.17 7.65
N THR A 20 0.36 9.29 6.95
CA THR A 20 1.45 10.25 6.83
C THR A 20 0.96 11.65 7.17
N GLU A 21 1.90 12.51 7.55
CA GLU A 21 1.61 13.90 7.90
C GLU A 21 1.39 14.78 6.66
N THR A 22 1.89 14.35 5.49
CA THR A 22 1.75 15.10 4.23
C THR A 22 1.33 14.22 3.07
N SER A 23 0.67 14.84 2.07
CA SER A 23 0.27 14.20 0.80
C SER A 23 1.46 13.61 0.06
N ASP A 24 2.58 14.35 0.00
CA ASP A 24 3.80 13.93 -0.70
C ASP A 24 4.39 12.65 -0.10
N GLN A 25 4.42 12.56 1.23
CA GLN A 25 4.85 11.34 1.91
C GLN A 25 3.93 10.16 1.62
N ALA A 26 2.60 10.39 1.56
CA ALA A 26 1.66 9.34 1.18
C ALA A 26 1.90 8.86 -0.25
N GLY A 27 2.09 9.79 -1.19
CA GLY A 27 2.37 9.49 -2.60
C GLY A 27 3.64 8.69 -2.78
N ALA A 28 4.74 9.14 -2.16
CA ALA A 28 6.03 8.44 -2.20
C ALA A 28 5.93 7.04 -1.58
N ALA A 29 5.21 6.88 -0.47
CA ALA A 29 4.98 5.58 0.17
C ALA A 29 4.15 4.64 -0.72
N ALA A 30 3.07 5.13 -1.34
CA ALA A 30 2.27 4.34 -2.28
C ALA A 30 3.11 3.87 -3.47
N GLN A 31 3.97 4.74 -4.00
CA GLN A 31 4.88 4.39 -5.08
C GLN A 31 5.89 3.31 -4.69
N ALA A 32 6.52 3.44 -3.52
CA ALA A 32 7.46 2.44 -3.01
C ALA A 32 6.82 1.04 -2.79
N ILE A 33 5.53 1.00 -2.44
CA ILE A 33 4.77 -0.25 -2.34
C ILE A 33 4.53 -0.86 -3.72
N ARG A 34 4.04 -0.07 -4.69
CA ARG A 34 3.83 -0.54 -6.09
C ARG A 34 5.11 -1.09 -6.71
N ASP A 35 6.23 -0.41 -6.47
CA ASP A 35 7.55 -0.77 -6.97
C ASP A 35 8.15 -1.99 -6.24
N GLY A 36 7.56 -2.48 -5.15
CA GLY A 36 8.12 -3.59 -4.36
C GLY A 36 9.46 -3.25 -3.69
N ARG A 37 9.73 -1.95 -3.43
CA ARG A 37 10.95 -1.50 -2.74
C ARG A 37 11.01 -1.98 -1.29
N LEU A 38 9.84 -2.17 -0.69
CA LEU A 38 9.69 -2.72 0.64
C LEU A 38 9.62 -4.24 0.58
N ARG A 39 10.48 -4.93 1.34
CA ARG A 39 10.52 -6.41 1.39
C ARG A 39 9.15 -7.06 1.64
N ALA A 40 8.28 -6.40 2.42
CA ALA A 40 6.94 -6.88 2.73
C ALA A 40 5.96 -6.83 1.53
N TYR A 41 6.24 -6.00 0.54
CA TYR A 41 5.40 -5.77 -0.64
C TYR A 41 6.03 -6.31 -1.93
N ARG A 42 6.98 -7.24 -1.79
CA ARG A 42 7.53 -7.99 -2.93
C ARG A 42 6.65 -9.21 -3.26
N PRO A 43 6.62 -9.66 -4.52
CA PRO A 43 7.31 -9.08 -5.69
C PRO A 43 6.63 -7.79 -6.21
N THR A 44 7.36 -6.99 -7.00
CA THR A 44 6.83 -5.79 -7.67
C THR A 44 5.57 -6.15 -8.47
N GLY A 45 4.52 -5.34 -8.35
CA GLY A 45 3.24 -5.62 -9.01
C GLY A 45 2.33 -6.61 -8.29
N ALA A 46 2.76 -7.27 -7.21
CA ALA A 46 1.88 -8.11 -6.39
C ALA A 46 0.93 -7.31 -5.49
N PHE A 47 1.24 -6.05 -5.26
CA PHE A 47 0.45 -5.14 -4.44
C PHE A 47 0.16 -3.87 -5.22
N GLU A 48 -1.10 -3.44 -5.18
CA GLU A 48 -1.47 -2.09 -5.59
C GLU A 48 -1.47 -1.18 -4.37
N ALA A 49 -1.06 0.07 -4.55
CA ALA A 49 -1.13 1.08 -3.52
C ALA A 49 -1.56 2.44 -4.08
N THR A 50 -2.32 3.18 -3.28
CA THR A 50 -2.82 4.50 -3.59
C THR A 50 -2.79 5.40 -2.36
N ALA A 51 -2.50 6.68 -2.58
CA ALA A 51 -2.53 7.72 -1.55
C ALA A 51 -3.86 8.46 -1.64
N ARG A 52 -4.57 8.60 -0.52
CA ARG A 52 -5.77 9.43 -0.42
C ARG A 52 -5.75 10.27 0.84
N THR A 53 -6.10 11.54 0.69
CA THR A 53 -6.35 12.44 1.81
C THR A 53 -7.81 12.36 2.20
N VAL A 54 -8.10 12.05 3.46
CA VAL A 54 -9.46 11.92 3.98
C VAL A 54 -9.57 12.78 5.24
N VAL A 55 -10.40 13.83 5.19
CA VAL A 55 -10.61 14.79 6.29
C VAL A 55 -9.29 15.38 6.82
N GLY A 56 -8.40 15.80 5.91
CA GLY A 56 -7.09 16.37 6.26
C GLY A 56 -6.02 15.34 6.64
N GLU A 57 -6.36 14.05 6.69
CA GLU A 57 -5.43 12.98 7.03
C GLU A 57 -4.94 12.26 5.77
N HIS A 58 -3.62 12.21 5.57
CA HIS A 58 -3.04 11.52 4.42
C HIS A 58 -2.86 10.03 4.71
N ARG A 59 -3.58 9.20 3.96
CA ARG A 59 -3.65 7.76 4.19
C ARG A 59 -3.18 7.02 2.94
N VAL A 60 -2.33 6.03 3.15
CA VAL A 60 -1.87 5.11 2.10
C VAL A 60 -2.70 3.85 2.24
N TYR A 61 -3.42 3.55 1.17
CA TYR A 61 -4.15 2.30 1.02
C TYR A 61 -3.32 1.37 0.16
N ALA A 62 -3.27 0.10 0.53
CA ALA A 62 -2.74 -0.94 -0.33
C ALA A 62 -3.70 -2.12 -0.38
N ARG A 63 -3.63 -2.89 -1.46
CA ARG A 63 -4.32 -4.17 -1.60
C ARG A 63 -3.40 -5.19 -2.24
N TYR A 64 -3.53 -6.45 -1.83
CA TYR A 64 -2.84 -7.54 -2.50
C TYR A 64 -3.67 -7.96 -3.73
N VAL A 65 -3.05 -7.95 -4.92
CA VAL A 65 -3.74 -8.31 -6.18
C VAL A 65 -3.27 -9.63 -6.77
N GLY A 66 -2.27 -10.27 -6.16
CA GLY A 66 -1.61 -11.43 -6.74
C GLY A 66 -0.62 -10.98 -7.81
N GLY A 67 0.66 -11.31 -7.61
CA GLY A 67 1.71 -10.94 -8.55
C GLY A 67 1.81 -11.97 -9.66
N GLU A 68 0.99 -11.83 -10.69
CA GLU A 68 1.18 -12.52 -11.97
C GLU A 68 1.41 -11.50 -13.06
N ARG A 69 2.69 -11.30 -13.41
CA ARG A 69 3.14 -10.98 -14.76
C ARG A 69 4.46 -11.68 -15.01
#